data_AF-A0A2S6H2L4-F1
#
_entry.id   AF-A0A2S6H2L4-F1
#
_cell.length_a   1.000
_cell.length_b   1.000
_cell.length_c   1.000
_cell.angle_alpha   90.00
_cell.angle_beta   90.00
_cell.angle_gamma   90.00
#
_symmetry.space_group_name_H-M   'P 1'
#
loop_
_entity.id
_entity.type
_entity.pdbx_description
1 polymer ?
#
loop_
_entity_poly.entity_id
_entity_poly.type
_entity_poly.pdbx_seq_one_letter_code
_entity_poly.pdbx_strand_id
1 'polypeptide(L)'
;MTTKFTPLKDHDTPIKVLFTGYLCTVGIGYLFALIQILFTHGMADGKFGLSVDDIVYSYYGNRSGTVLEQKLNGSMKDNAPELERFKIMEWVREGADSDDYKSEGIDKIIESRCVMCHNKEASGIPDFTEFESLKALTTEDTGATFASLTRVSHVHMFGISFIFMFVGLIFSFAETTTTQYKCIAIGMPYVFLVADILSWWLTKIHPMFAWLVIFAGMGMGVSFIFMWVTAILEMWLFKPVFINGWGSRYLELRDSTDASLADRLWSYAKALGRQIKPAAAFVVDLWLTRGWPVVKGWFKKIS
;
A
#
# COMPACT_ATOMS: atom_id res chain seq x y z
N MET A 1 8.16 -10.73 34.20
CA MET A 1 6.82 -10.67 33.58
C MET A 1 6.80 -11.72 32.49
N THR A 2 5.93 -12.73 32.59
CA THR A 2 5.76 -13.73 31.54
C THR A 2 5.08 -13.08 30.34
N THR A 3 5.82 -12.88 29.25
CA THR A 3 5.28 -12.41 27.97
C THR A 3 4.18 -13.38 27.54
N LYS A 4 2.93 -12.93 27.50
CA LYS A 4 1.76 -13.77 27.19
C LYS A 4 1.67 -14.14 25.70
N PHE A 5 2.55 -13.58 24.87
CA PHE A 5 2.58 -13.68 23.41
C PHE A 5 4.01 -13.99 22.93
N THR A 6 4.12 -14.73 21.83
CA THR A 6 5.39 -15.03 21.16
C THR A 6 5.97 -13.75 20.55
N PRO A 7 7.21 -13.36 20.89
CA PRO A 7 7.89 -12.22 20.27
C PRO A 7 8.09 -12.36 18.76
N LEU A 8 8.24 -11.24 18.04
CA LEU A 8 8.51 -11.22 16.58
C LEU A 8 9.71 -12.07 16.17
N LYS A 9 10.79 -12.05 16.96
CA LYS A 9 12.00 -12.85 16.70
C LYS A 9 11.79 -14.37 16.84
N ASP A 10 10.78 -14.80 17.60
CA ASP A 10 10.55 -16.21 17.95
C ASP A 10 9.42 -16.86 17.13
N HIS A 11 8.79 -16.12 16.22
CA HIS A 11 7.79 -16.66 15.30
C HIS A 11 8.40 -17.58 14.22
N ASP A 12 7.62 -18.56 13.77
CA ASP A 12 8.00 -19.44 12.67
C ASP A 12 8.19 -18.66 11.36
N THR A 13 9.07 -19.18 10.50
CA THR A 13 9.42 -18.57 9.20
C THR A 13 8.22 -18.17 8.33
N PRO A 14 7.15 -18.98 8.19
CA PRO A 14 5.99 -18.58 7.39
C PRO A 14 5.30 -17.29 7.88
N ILE A 15 5.21 -17.09 9.20
CA ILE A 15 4.62 -15.87 9.78
C ILE A 15 5.54 -14.68 9.53
N LYS A 16 6.85 -14.85 9.73
CA LYS A 16 7.83 -13.79 9.43
C LYS A 16 7.80 -13.37 7.97
N VAL A 17 7.68 -14.32 7.05
CA VAL A 17 7.53 -14.06 5.61
C VAL A 17 6.24 -13.29 5.34
N LEU A 18 5.11 -13.71 5.93
CA LEU A 18 3.83 -13.00 5.78
C LEU A 18 3.91 -11.55 6.27
N PHE A 19 4.39 -11.33 7.48
CA PHE A 19 4.51 -9.99 8.07
C PHE A 19 5.48 -9.12 7.29
N THR A 20 6.64 -9.67 6.90
CA THR A 20 7.63 -8.93 6.11
C THR A 20 7.10 -8.58 4.72
N GLY A 21 6.42 -9.51 4.05
CA GLY A 21 5.80 -9.26 2.74
C GLY A 21 4.77 -8.12 2.80
N TYR A 22 3.92 -8.12 3.82
CA TYR A 22 2.97 -7.03 4.07
C TYR A 22 3.70 -5.69 4.33
N LEU A 23 4.66 -5.67 5.27
CA LEU A 23 5.40 -4.45 5.63
C LEU A 23 6.19 -3.88 4.44
N CYS A 24 6.81 -4.73 3.61
CA CYS A 24 7.50 -4.29 2.40
C CYS A 24 6.53 -3.69 1.38
N THR A 25 5.37 -4.32 1.15
CA THR A 25 4.37 -3.83 0.21
C THR A 25 3.81 -2.47 0.65
N VAL A 26 3.46 -2.33 1.93
CA VAL A 26 3.01 -1.05 2.50
C VAL A 26 4.12 -0.01 2.46
N GLY A 27 5.36 -0.38 2.76
CA GLY A 27 6.51 0.54 2.68
C GLY A 27 6.72 1.10 1.28
N ILE A 28 6.63 0.25 0.24
CA ILE A 28 6.65 0.69 -1.16
C ILE A 28 5.46 1.60 -1.45
N GLY A 29 4.25 1.20 -1.05
CA GLY A 29 3.04 2.01 -1.20
C GLY A 29 3.15 3.40 -0.57
N TYR A 30 3.81 3.50 0.59
CA TYR A 30 4.08 4.78 1.25
C TYR A 30 5.00 5.67 0.41
N LEU A 31 6.04 5.13 -0.23
CA LEU A 31 6.90 5.89 -1.15
C LEU A 31 6.12 6.40 -2.37
N PHE A 32 5.27 5.57 -2.97
CA PHE A 32 4.40 5.99 -4.07
C PHE A 32 3.39 7.06 -3.62
N ALA A 33 2.88 7.00 -2.40
CA ALA A 33 2.00 8.03 -1.85
C ALA A 33 2.74 9.38 -1.72
N LEU A 34 3.99 9.39 -1.26
CA LEU A 34 4.81 10.62 -1.21
C LEU A 34 5.06 11.19 -2.60
N ILE A 35 5.37 10.34 -3.57
CA ILE A 35 5.52 10.73 -4.98
C ILE A 35 4.21 11.32 -5.52
N GLN A 36 3.08 10.68 -5.24
CA GLN A 36 1.77 11.17 -5.65
C GLN A 36 1.46 12.55 -5.05
N ILE A 37 1.78 12.78 -3.77
CA ILE A 37 1.60 14.08 -3.12
C ILE A 37 2.45 15.15 -3.83
N LEU A 38 3.72 14.85 -4.11
CA LEU A 38 4.61 15.76 -4.83
C LEU A 38 4.06 16.13 -6.22
N PHE A 39 3.52 15.17 -6.97
CA PHE A 39 2.97 15.46 -8.31
C PHE A 39 1.56 16.09 -8.28
N THR A 40 0.77 15.83 -7.23
CA THR A 40 -0.60 16.34 -7.13
C THR A 40 -0.65 17.75 -6.54
N HIS A 41 0.20 18.02 -5.55
CA HIS A 41 0.19 19.27 -4.78
C HIS A 41 1.47 20.07 -4.96
N GLY A 42 2.60 19.44 -5.22
CA GLY A 42 3.92 20.08 -5.17
C GLY A 42 4.31 20.98 -6.35
N MET A 43 3.31 21.43 -7.11
CA MET A 43 3.43 22.41 -8.19
C MET A 43 2.26 23.41 -8.13
N ALA A 44 1.51 23.44 -7.02
CA ALA A 44 0.32 24.27 -6.90
C ALA A 44 0.69 25.76 -6.72
N ASP A 45 1.82 26.06 -6.08
CA ASP A 45 2.40 27.39 -5.96
C ASP A 45 3.29 27.80 -7.17
N GLY A 46 3.43 26.90 -8.15
CA GLY A 46 4.24 27.08 -9.36
C GLY A 46 5.74 26.84 -9.19
N LYS A 47 6.19 26.34 -8.04
CA LYS A 47 7.55 25.85 -7.81
C LYS A 47 7.52 24.36 -7.55
N PHE A 48 8.55 23.65 -8.00
CA PHE A 48 8.69 22.24 -7.68
C PHE A 48 9.11 22.08 -6.21
N GLY A 49 8.27 21.45 -5.41
CA GLY A 49 8.54 21.25 -3.98
C GLY A 49 7.28 20.86 -3.21
N LEU A 50 7.35 20.81 -1.88
CA LEU A 50 6.15 20.77 -1.04
C LEU A 50 6.25 21.93 -0.07
N SER A 51 5.52 23.00 -0.37
CA SER A 51 5.43 24.20 0.46
C SER A 51 4.11 24.25 1.23
N VAL A 52 4.02 25.14 2.21
CA VAL A 52 2.75 25.42 2.90
C VAL A 52 1.77 26.06 1.91
N ASP A 53 2.28 26.88 0.99
CA ASP A 53 1.48 27.59 0.01
C ASP A 53 0.84 26.60 -0.98
N ASP A 54 1.52 25.51 -1.34
CA ASP A 54 0.95 24.43 -2.16
C ASP A 54 -0.32 23.84 -1.54
N ILE A 55 -0.31 23.63 -0.23
CA ILE A 55 -1.45 23.09 0.53
C ILE A 55 -2.57 24.14 0.57
N VAL A 56 -2.23 25.41 0.81
CA VAL A 56 -3.19 26.52 0.80
C VAL A 56 -3.88 26.61 -0.57
N TYR A 57 -3.12 26.69 -1.66
CA TYR A 57 -3.69 26.75 -3.01
C TYR A 57 -4.52 25.51 -3.34
N SER A 58 -4.10 24.33 -2.89
CA SER A 58 -4.84 23.09 -3.16
C SER A 58 -6.21 23.02 -2.45
N TYR A 59 -6.32 23.47 -1.19
CA TYR A 59 -7.53 23.29 -0.38
C TYR A 59 -8.35 24.58 -0.20
N TYR A 60 -7.70 25.71 0.02
CA TYR A 60 -8.33 27.03 0.17
C TYR A 60 -8.61 27.70 -1.19
N GLY A 61 -7.71 27.48 -2.15
CA GLY A 61 -7.68 28.15 -3.45
C GLY A 61 -7.03 29.53 -3.41
N ASN A 62 -6.76 30.12 -4.58
CA ASN A 62 -6.40 31.53 -4.63
C ASN A 62 -7.61 32.46 -4.78
N ARG A 63 -7.97 33.13 -3.69
CA ARG A 63 -9.07 34.13 -3.64
C ARG A 63 -8.81 35.42 -4.41
N SER A 64 -7.56 35.66 -4.83
CA SER A 64 -7.18 36.85 -5.60
C SER A 64 -7.11 36.61 -7.10
N GLY A 65 -7.41 35.40 -7.58
CA GLY A 65 -7.30 35.04 -9.00
C GLY A 65 -8.25 33.90 -9.37
N THR A 66 -8.15 33.45 -10.62
CA THR A 66 -9.04 32.40 -11.16
C THR A 66 -8.34 31.05 -11.23
N VAL A 67 -9.12 29.98 -11.38
CA VAL A 67 -8.57 28.62 -11.55
C VAL A 67 -7.65 28.56 -12.77
N LEU A 68 -8.07 29.16 -13.89
CA LEU A 68 -7.30 29.20 -15.12
C LEU A 68 -5.98 29.95 -14.94
N GLU A 69 -6.01 31.12 -14.29
CA GLU A 69 -4.81 31.93 -14.01
C GLU A 69 -3.83 31.21 -13.08
N GLN A 70 -4.33 30.51 -12.07
CA GLN A 70 -3.51 29.69 -11.18
C GLN A 70 -2.81 28.56 -11.94
N LYS A 71 -3.54 27.81 -12.78
CA LYS A 71 -2.94 26.73 -13.57
C LYS A 71 -1.90 27.24 -14.55
N LEU A 72 -2.16 28.37 -15.21
CA LEU A 72 -1.25 29.01 -16.14
C LEU A 72 0.04 29.52 -15.47
N ASN A 73 -0.02 29.97 -14.22
CA ASN A 73 1.18 30.35 -13.45
C ASN A 73 1.86 29.16 -12.75
N GLY A 74 1.15 28.04 -12.57
CA GLY A 74 1.63 26.84 -11.89
C GLY A 74 1.87 25.67 -12.84
N SER A 75 1.12 24.57 -12.66
CA SER A 75 1.36 23.29 -13.36
C SER A 75 1.26 23.34 -14.89
N MET A 76 0.61 24.36 -15.47
CA MET A 76 0.48 24.53 -16.93
C MET A 76 1.41 25.61 -17.49
N LYS A 77 2.33 26.13 -16.67
CA LYS A 77 3.22 27.24 -17.02
C LYS A 77 4.06 27.00 -18.27
N ASP A 78 4.52 25.77 -18.45
CA ASP A 78 5.42 25.43 -19.56
C ASP A 78 4.67 25.00 -20.83
N ASN A 79 3.33 24.97 -20.80
CA ASN A 79 2.49 24.54 -21.93
C ASN A 79 2.10 25.70 -22.87
N ALA A 80 2.40 26.94 -22.50
CA ALA A 80 2.18 28.11 -23.34
C ALA A 80 3.32 29.12 -23.16
N PRO A 81 3.79 29.78 -24.24
CA PRO A 81 4.74 30.89 -24.16
C PRO A 81 4.21 32.01 -23.24
N GLU A 82 5.13 32.74 -22.60
CA GLU A 82 4.79 33.79 -21.63
C GLU A 82 3.80 34.82 -22.17
N LEU A 83 3.99 35.25 -23.43
CA LEU A 83 3.13 36.23 -24.09
C LEU A 83 1.70 35.70 -24.31
N GLU A 84 1.57 34.46 -24.80
CA GLU A 84 0.27 33.81 -25.04
C GLU A 84 -0.47 33.60 -23.71
N ARG A 85 0.25 33.16 -22.67
CA ARG A 85 -0.31 33.01 -21.33
C ARG A 85 -0.78 34.35 -20.75
N PHE A 86 0.05 35.39 -20.82
CA PHE A 86 -0.30 36.70 -20.30
C PHE A 86 -1.59 37.21 -20.92
N LYS A 87 -1.74 37.02 -22.23
CA LYS A 87 -2.95 37.39 -22.96
C LYS A 87 -4.19 36.63 -22.48
N ILE A 88 -4.09 35.32 -22.22
CA ILE A 88 -5.20 34.56 -21.63
C ILE A 88 -5.54 35.10 -20.23
N MET A 89 -4.53 35.38 -19.40
CA MET A 89 -4.76 35.90 -18.04
C MET A 89 -5.38 37.30 -18.05
N GLU A 90 -5.03 38.15 -19.01
CA GLU A 90 -5.61 39.48 -19.19
C GLU A 90 -7.10 39.39 -19.55
N TRP A 91 -7.45 38.61 -20.58
CA TRP A 91 -8.85 38.33 -20.96
C TRP A 91 -9.68 37.80 -19.78
N VAL A 92 -9.10 36.91 -18.98
CA VAL A 92 -9.74 36.38 -17.77
C VAL A 92 -10.03 37.47 -16.73
N ARG A 93 -9.07 38.37 -16.49
CA ARG A 93 -9.21 39.48 -15.54
C ARG A 93 -10.22 40.53 -16.00
N GLU A 94 -10.43 40.65 -17.31
CA GLU A 94 -11.41 41.56 -17.92
C GLU A 94 -12.85 41.01 -17.91
N GLY A 95 -13.05 39.78 -17.43
CA GLY A 95 -14.38 39.18 -17.23
C GLY A 95 -14.69 37.98 -18.13
N ALA A 96 -13.71 37.54 -18.92
CA ALA A 96 -13.82 36.35 -19.76
C ALA A 96 -15.04 36.36 -20.72
N ASP A 97 -15.26 37.49 -21.39
CA ASP A 97 -16.37 37.64 -22.34
C ASP A 97 -16.14 36.83 -23.62
N SER A 98 -17.23 36.32 -24.21
CA SER A 98 -17.18 35.48 -25.41
C SER A 98 -16.83 36.26 -26.68
N ASP A 99 -17.15 37.55 -26.73
CA ASP A 99 -16.85 38.39 -27.89
C ASP A 99 -15.34 38.69 -27.93
N ASP A 100 -14.75 39.01 -26.78
CA ASP A 100 -13.31 39.24 -26.62
C ASP A 100 -12.50 37.96 -26.83
N TYR A 101 -13.04 36.81 -26.41
CA TYR A 101 -12.40 35.50 -26.61
C TYR A 101 -12.03 35.24 -28.09
N LYS A 102 -12.91 35.65 -29.01
CA LYS A 102 -12.67 35.51 -30.46
C LYS A 102 -11.96 36.72 -31.06
N SER A 103 -12.35 37.93 -30.66
CA SER A 103 -11.82 39.16 -31.26
C SER A 103 -10.33 39.34 -30.95
N GLU A 104 -9.90 38.95 -29.76
CA GLU A 104 -8.51 39.02 -29.33
C GLU A 104 -7.70 37.79 -29.75
N GLY A 105 -8.33 36.76 -30.32
CA GLY A 105 -7.68 35.54 -30.78
C GLY A 105 -7.25 34.58 -29.67
N ILE A 106 -7.91 34.64 -28.51
CA ILE A 106 -7.69 33.70 -27.40
C ILE A 106 -8.13 32.29 -27.82
N ASP A 107 -9.22 32.21 -28.60
CA ASP A 107 -9.73 30.97 -29.21
C ASP A 107 -8.64 30.18 -29.94
N LYS A 108 -7.83 30.84 -30.76
CA LYS A 108 -6.72 30.23 -31.49
C LYS A 108 -5.61 29.73 -30.57
N ILE A 109 -5.34 30.42 -29.47
CA ILE A 109 -4.35 29.98 -28.49
C ILE A 109 -4.83 28.71 -27.78
N ILE A 110 -6.08 28.72 -27.30
CA ILE A 110 -6.68 27.56 -26.63
C ILE A 110 -6.76 26.36 -27.58
N GLU A 111 -7.19 26.56 -28.82
CA GLU A 111 -7.30 25.50 -29.83
C GLU A 111 -5.92 24.89 -30.17
N SER A 112 -4.89 25.74 -30.34
CA SER A 112 -3.56 25.26 -30.73
C SER A 112 -2.74 24.66 -29.60
N ARG A 113 -2.92 25.11 -28.35
CA ARG A 113 -2.08 24.72 -27.20
C ARG A 113 -2.78 23.83 -26.20
N CYS A 114 -4.07 24.05 -25.95
CA CYS A 114 -4.75 23.43 -24.82
C CYS A 114 -5.62 22.27 -25.25
N VAL A 115 -6.36 22.39 -26.37
CA VAL A 115 -7.30 21.37 -26.87
C VAL A 115 -6.59 20.04 -27.23
N MET A 116 -5.29 20.08 -27.53
CA MET A 116 -4.52 18.86 -27.76
C MET A 116 -4.56 17.86 -26.59
N CYS A 117 -4.69 18.36 -25.36
CA CYS A 117 -4.88 17.55 -24.15
C CYS A 117 -6.28 17.72 -23.55
N HIS A 118 -6.87 18.91 -23.63
CA HIS A 118 -8.19 19.24 -23.10
C HIS A 118 -9.28 19.07 -24.18
N ASN A 119 -9.54 17.82 -24.56
CA ASN A 119 -10.57 17.45 -25.55
C ASN A 119 -11.57 16.45 -24.96
N LYS A 120 -12.55 16.04 -25.77
CA LYS A 120 -13.64 15.11 -25.41
C LYS A 120 -13.15 13.74 -24.98
N GLU A 121 -12.01 13.31 -25.50
CA GLU A 121 -11.41 12.01 -25.21
C GLU A 121 -10.58 12.02 -23.91
N ALA A 122 -10.31 13.20 -23.36
CA ALA A 122 -9.50 13.36 -22.17
C ALA A 122 -10.25 12.93 -20.90
N SER A 123 -9.65 11.99 -20.16
CA SER A 123 -10.21 11.53 -18.87
C SER A 123 -9.54 12.26 -17.71
N GLY A 124 -10.35 12.88 -16.85
CA GLY A 124 -9.88 13.52 -15.62
C GLY A 124 -9.40 14.97 -15.77
N ILE A 125 -9.56 15.58 -16.95
CA ILE A 125 -9.30 17.01 -17.19
C ILE A 125 -10.46 17.63 -18.01
N PRO A 126 -10.73 18.94 -17.85
CA PRO A 126 -11.86 19.61 -18.52
C PRO A 126 -11.67 19.68 -20.04
N ASP A 127 -12.76 19.60 -20.79
CA ASP A 127 -12.78 19.70 -22.26
C ASP A 127 -12.89 21.15 -22.72
N PHE A 128 -11.88 21.65 -23.42
CA PHE A 128 -11.84 23.03 -23.93
C PHE A 128 -12.31 23.17 -25.37
N THR A 129 -12.82 22.10 -25.99
CA THR A 129 -13.58 22.23 -27.24
C THR A 129 -14.91 22.95 -27.03
N GLU A 130 -15.39 23.00 -25.78
CA GLU A 130 -16.59 23.71 -25.38
C GLU A 130 -16.23 24.94 -24.53
N PHE A 131 -16.65 26.12 -24.97
CA PHE A 131 -16.33 27.39 -24.30
C PHE A 131 -16.84 27.45 -22.86
N GLU A 132 -18.01 26.86 -22.56
CA GLU A 132 -18.58 26.85 -21.21
C GLU A 132 -17.69 26.15 -20.19
N SER A 133 -17.03 25.06 -20.59
CA SER A 133 -16.07 24.34 -19.74
C SER A 133 -14.83 25.17 -19.43
N LEU A 134 -14.35 25.98 -20.38
CA LEU A 134 -13.27 26.93 -20.15
C LEU A 134 -13.75 28.10 -19.28
N LYS A 135 -14.93 28.66 -19.55
CA LYS A 135 -15.53 29.76 -18.81
C LYS A 135 -15.79 29.42 -17.35
N ALA A 136 -16.12 28.16 -17.04
CA ALA A 136 -16.26 27.71 -15.66
C ALA A 136 -14.95 27.89 -14.85
N LEU A 137 -13.77 27.83 -15.50
CA LEU A 137 -12.46 27.97 -14.87
C LEU A 137 -11.97 29.42 -14.77
N THR A 138 -12.67 30.37 -15.37
CA THR A 138 -12.39 31.80 -15.21
C THR A 138 -13.03 32.39 -13.96
N THR A 139 -13.70 31.55 -13.16
CA THR A 139 -14.22 31.91 -11.84
C THR A 139 -13.11 31.85 -10.77
N GLU A 140 -13.36 32.51 -9.64
CA GLU A 140 -12.45 32.56 -8.48
C GLU A 140 -12.03 31.14 -8.05
N ASP A 141 -10.74 30.95 -7.80
CA ASP A 141 -10.23 29.67 -7.33
C ASP A 141 -10.59 29.44 -5.86
N THR A 142 -11.52 28.51 -5.63
CA THR A 142 -11.97 28.12 -4.29
C THR A 142 -11.30 26.84 -3.76
N GLY A 143 -10.29 26.33 -4.47
CA GLY A 143 -9.56 25.11 -4.14
C GLY A 143 -10.42 23.84 -4.27
N ALA A 144 -10.06 22.81 -3.51
CA ALA A 144 -10.74 21.51 -3.53
C ALA A 144 -12.26 21.62 -3.31
N THR A 145 -13.05 21.00 -4.20
CA THR A 145 -14.52 21.00 -4.07
C THR A 145 -15.00 20.18 -2.88
N PHE A 146 -16.17 20.49 -2.33
CA PHE A 146 -16.78 19.74 -1.23
C PHE A 146 -16.97 18.25 -1.58
N ALA A 147 -17.38 17.95 -2.81
CA ALA A 147 -17.56 16.59 -3.29
C ALA A 147 -16.22 15.82 -3.35
N SER A 148 -15.17 16.45 -3.87
CA SER A 148 -13.82 15.87 -3.87
C SER A 148 -13.33 15.63 -2.44
N LEU A 149 -13.44 16.64 -1.57
CA LEU A 149 -12.97 16.58 -0.20
C LEU A 149 -13.70 15.48 0.59
N THR A 150 -15.01 15.32 0.40
CA THR A 150 -15.81 14.25 1.02
C THR A 150 -15.35 12.88 0.56
N ARG A 151 -15.14 12.70 -0.75
CA ARG A 151 -14.68 11.43 -1.34
C ARG A 151 -13.29 11.06 -0.81
N VAL A 152 -12.34 11.99 -0.86
CA VAL A 152 -10.96 11.76 -0.43
C VAL A 152 -10.90 11.49 1.07
N SER A 153 -11.65 12.25 1.88
CA SER A 153 -11.79 12.02 3.33
C SER A 153 -12.30 10.61 3.63
N HIS A 154 -13.36 10.16 2.94
CA HIS A 154 -13.91 8.82 3.13
C HIS A 154 -12.88 7.72 2.81
N VAL A 155 -12.25 7.79 1.64
CA VAL A 155 -11.29 6.78 1.19
C VAL A 155 -10.05 6.73 2.10
N HIS A 156 -9.51 7.89 2.50
CA HIS A 156 -8.32 7.96 3.35
C HIS A 156 -8.61 7.49 4.77
N MET A 157 -9.74 7.89 5.35
CA MET A 157 -10.09 7.50 6.71
C MET A 157 -10.19 5.97 6.86
N PHE A 158 -10.85 5.29 5.92
CA PHE A 158 -10.96 3.83 5.95
C PHE A 158 -9.65 3.16 5.56
N GLY A 159 -9.05 3.54 4.42
CA GLY A 159 -7.86 2.89 3.89
C GLY A 159 -6.66 2.97 4.84
N ILE A 160 -6.35 4.16 5.36
CA ILE A 160 -5.21 4.38 6.25
C ILE A 160 -5.43 3.69 7.60
N SER A 161 -6.67 3.66 8.11
CA SER A 161 -6.99 2.94 9.35
C SER A 161 -6.68 1.44 9.25
N PHE A 162 -6.97 0.80 8.11
CA PHE A 162 -6.61 -0.60 7.91
C PHE A 162 -5.10 -0.81 7.85
N ILE A 163 -4.37 0.09 7.18
CA ILE A 163 -2.90 0.02 7.13
C ILE A 163 -2.33 0.06 8.54
N PHE A 164 -2.70 1.06 9.34
CA PHE A 164 -2.19 1.19 10.71
C PHE A 164 -2.68 0.10 11.65
N MET A 165 -3.86 -0.48 11.42
CA MET A 165 -4.33 -1.63 12.18
C MET A 165 -3.41 -2.85 11.98
N PHE A 166 -3.05 -3.18 10.74
CA PHE A 166 -2.18 -4.34 10.48
C PHE A 166 -0.72 -4.07 10.85
N VAL A 167 -0.19 -2.88 10.56
CA VAL A 167 1.17 -2.50 11.00
C VAL A 167 1.26 -2.50 12.53
N GLY A 168 0.28 -1.90 13.21
CA GLY A 168 0.20 -1.87 14.67
C GLY A 168 0.01 -3.25 15.28
N LEU A 169 -0.79 -4.12 14.66
CA LEU A 169 -0.94 -5.52 15.07
C LEU A 169 0.40 -6.26 15.01
N ILE A 170 1.13 -6.17 13.90
CA ILE A 170 2.45 -6.80 13.76
C ILE A 170 3.41 -6.24 14.82
N PHE A 171 3.47 -4.92 14.95
CA PHE A 171 4.33 -4.25 15.92
C PHE A 171 3.97 -4.57 17.38
N SER A 172 2.72 -4.92 17.69
CA SER A 172 2.32 -5.30 19.05
C SER A 172 3.10 -6.51 19.59
N PHE A 173 3.57 -7.39 18.69
CA PHE A 173 4.41 -8.56 19.01
C PHE A 173 5.89 -8.22 19.26
N ALA A 174 6.33 -6.96 19.08
CA ALA A 174 7.73 -6.56 19.25
C ALA A 174 8.16 -6.53 20.73
N GLU A 175 9.02 -7.41 21.22
CA GLU A 175 9.49 -7.44 22.61
C GLU A 175 10.43 -6.27 22.95
N THR A 176 11.14 -5.71 21.97
CA THR A 176 12.17 -4.66 22.18
C THR A 176 11.63 -3.37 22.79
N THR A 177 10.32 -3.11 22.67
CA THR A 177 9.69 -1.85 23.06
C THR A 177 8.82 -2.02 24.30
N THR A 178 8.89 -1.08 25.24
CA THR A 178 8.04 -1.09 26.43
C THR A 178 6.56 -0.89 26.07
N THR A 179 5.65 -1.39 26.91
CA THR A 179 4.20 -1.31 26.68
C THR A 179 3.72 0.13 26.47
N GLN A 180 4.30 1.11 27.18
CA GLN A 180 3.92 2.52 27.05
C GLN A 180 4.19 3.04 25.63
N TYR A 181 5.40 2.84 25.12
CA TYR A 181 5.77 3.27 23.77
C TYR A 181 4.99 2.51 22.70
N LYS A 182 4.66 1.23 22.94
CA LYS A 182 3.76 0.49 22.05
C LYS A 182 2.38 1.12 21.94
N CYS A 183 1.75 1.40 23.08
CA CYS A 183 0.42 2.02 23.11
C CYS A 183 0.43 3.39 22.42
N ILE A 184 1.47 4.19 22.64
CA ILE A 184 1.62 5.50 21.99
C ILE A 184 1.79 5.32 20.48
N ALA A 185 2.73 4.50 20.01
CA ALA A 185 2.98 4.32 18.59
C ALA A 185 1.81 3.68 17.83
N ILE A 186 1.03 2.82 18.48
CA ILE A 186 -0.18 2.22 17.89
C ILE A 186 -1.34 3.22 17.90
N GLY A 187 -1.53 4.01 18.96
CA GLY A 187 -2.64 4.95 19.09
C GLY A 187 -2.46 6.25 18.30
N MET A 188 -1.23 6.74 18.21
CA MET A 188 -0.85 8.00 17.59
C MET A 188 -1.39 8.17 16.15
N PRO A 189 -1.23 7.19 15.23
CA PRO A 189 -1.69 7.35 13.85
C PRO A 189 -3.18 7.64 13.72
N TYR A 190 -4.02 7.07 14.60
CA TYR A 190 -5.46 7.29 14.54
C TYR A 190 -5.84 8.71 14.95
N VAL A 191 -5.18 9.25 15.97
CA VAL A 191 -5.38 10.64 16.40
C VAL A 191 -4.95 11.60 15.29
N PHE A 192 -3.77 11.37 14.72
CA PHE A 192 -3.25 12.21 13.65
C PHE A 192 -4.00 12.04 12.32
N LEU A 193 -4.55 10.86 12.02
CA LEU A 193 -5.42 10.65 10.85
C LEU A 193 -6.68 11.50 10.92
N VAL A 194 -7.34 11.53 12.08
CA VAL A 194 -8.50 12.39 12.30
C VAL A 194 -8.10 13.86 12.20
N ALA A 195 -6.98 14.25 12.84
CA ALA A 195 -6.48 15.62 12.76
C ALA A 195 -6.14 16.04 11.32
N ASP A 196 -5.52 15.16 10.53
CA ASP A 196 -5.16 15.40 9.14
C ASP A 196 -6.40 15.65 8.28
N ILE A 197 -7.39 14.76 8.33
CA ILE A 197 -8.63 14.93 7.57
C ILE A 197 -9.34 16.23 7.98
N LEU A 198 -9.48 16.48 9.29
CA LEU A 198 -10.09 17.72 9.78
C LEU A 198 -9.31 18.95 9.31
N SER A 199 -7.99 18.88 9.25
CA SER A 199 -7.15 19.99 8.81
C SER A 199 -7.36 20.36 7.35
N TRP A 200 -7.70 19.41 6.47
CA TRP A 200 -8.06 19.72 5.07
C TRP A 200 -9.34 20.56 5.00
N TRP A 201 -10.36 20.17 5.78
CA TRP A 201 -11.62 20.92 5.89
C TRP A 201 -11.42 22.31 6.50
N LEU A 202 -10.59 22.41 7.54
CA LEU A 202 -10.26 23.69 8.15
C LEU A 202 -9.43 24.58 7.21
N THR A 203 -8.50 24.01 6.45
CA THR A 203 -7.68 24.74 5.47
C THR A 203 -8.55 25.34 4.37
N LYS A 204 -9.60 24.62 3.94
CA LYS A 204 -10.59 25.15 2.99
C LYS A 204 -11.31 26.41 3.50
N ILE A 205 -11.43 26.58 4.82
CA ILE A 205 -12.09 27.74 5.44
C ILE A 205 -11.06 28.84 5.74
N HIS A 206 -9.86 28.48 6.19
CA HIS A 206 -8.83 29.43 6.55
C HIS A 206 -7.41 28.87 6.30
N PRO A 207 -6.53 29.61 5.58
CA PRO A 207 -5.24 29.09 5.10
C PRO A 207 -4.26 28.69 6.20
N MET A 208 -4.34 29.29 7.40
CA MET A 208 -3.44 28.98 8.54
C MET A 208 -3.43 27.49 8.92
N PHE A 209 -4.54 26.76 8.68
CA PHE A 209 -4.64 25.34 9.02
C PHE A 209 -3.81 24.43 8.11
N ALA A 210 -3.21 24.94 7.03
CA ALA A 210 -2.27 24.19 6.20
C ALA A 210 -1.08 23.64 7.00
N TRP A 211 -0.63 24.35 8.04
CA TRP A 211 0.39 23.85 8.95
C TRP A 211 -0.05 22.60 9.73
N LEU A 212 -1.34 22.52 10.08
CA LEU A 212 -1.88 21.37 10.80
C LEU A 212 -1.84 20.11 9.92
N VAL A 213 -2.04 20.25 8.60
CA VAL A 213 -1.88 19.16 7.63
C VAL A 213 -0.47 18.59 7.69
N ILE A 214 0.55 19.46 7.67
CA ILE A 214 1.96 19.07 7.70
C ILE A 214 2.28 18.35 9.02
N PHE A 215 1.92 18.93 10.15
CA PHE A 215 2.19 18.31 11.46
C PHE A 215 1.47 16.97 11.62
N ALA A 216 0.26 16.85 11.11
CA ALA A 216 -0.50 15.61 11.19
C ALA A 216 0.09 14.51 10.30
N GLY A 217 0.44 14.83 9.06
CA GLY A 217 1.16 13.93 8.17
C GLY A 217 2.50 13.47 8.73
N MET A 218 3.29 14.39 9.29
CA MET A 218 4.57 14.08 9.95
C MET A 218 4.37 13.14 11.15
N GLY A 219 3.37 13.42 11.99
CA GLY A 219 3.05 12.58 13.13
C GLY A 219 2.74 11.13 12.73
N MET A 220 1.89 10.95 11.71
CA MET A 220 1.62 9.62 11.16
C MET A 220 2.87 8.96 10.57
N GLY A 221 3.68 9.70 9.82
CA GLY A 221 4.92 9.20 9.21
C GLY A 221 5.94 8.72 10.24
N VAL A 222 6.17 9.48 11.30
CA VAL A 222 7.08 9.09 12.40
C VAL A 222 6.60 7.81 13.07
N SER A 223 5.31 7.73 13.37
CA SER A 223 4.73 6.54 13.99
C SER A 223 4.84 5.31 13.09
N PHE A 224 4.56 5.47 11.80
CA PHE A 224 4.71 4.42 10.80
C PHE A 224 6.15 3.91 10.72
N ILE A 225 7.12 4.81 10.53
CA ILE A 225 8.54 4.47 10.41
C ILE A 225 9.03 3.75 11.67
N PHE A 226 8.68 4.26 12.85
CA PHE A 226 9.06 3.63 14.11
C PHE A 226 8.56 2.18 14.21
N MET A 227 7.26 1.94 13.98
CA MET A 227 6.66 0.60 14.02
C MET A 227 7.22 -0.32 12.92
N TRP A 228 7.40 0.21 11.71
CA TRP A 228 7.88 -0.52 10.55
C TRP A 228 9.34 -0.98 10.74
N VAL A 229 10.23 -0.07 11.13
CA VAL A 229 11.65 -0.37 11.35
C VAL A 229 11.80 -1.38 12.48
N THR A 230 11.19 -1.12 13.64
CA THR A 230 11.29 -2.03 14.79
C THR A 230 10.78 -3.44 14.46
N ALA A 231 9.64 -3.56 13.78
CA ALA A 231 9.10 -4.87 13.40
C ALA A 231 10.04 -5.65 12.47
N ILE A 232 10.61 -5.00 11.45
CA ILE A 232 11.54 -5.64 10.51
C ILE A 232 12.85 -6.02 11.22
N LEU A 233 13.43 -5.10 11.98
CA LEU A 233 14.66 -5.36 12.71
C LEU A 233 14.47 -6.54 13.67
N GLU A 234 13.38 -6.58 14.43
CA GLU A 234 13.13 -7.63 15.41
C GLU A 234 12.89 -9.00 14.79
N MET A 235 12.24 -9.09 13.63
CA MET A 235 12.03 -10.37 12.95
C MET A 235 13.33 -10.99 12.40
N TRP A 236 14.28 -10.18 11.92
CA TRP A 236 15.41 -10.65 11.12
C TRP A 236 16.80 -10.40 11.72
N LEU A 237 17.00 -9.35 12.51
CA LEU A 237 18.31 -8.92 12.99
C LEU A 237 18.52 -9.18 14.49
N PHE A 238 17.45 -9.20 15.28
CA PHE A 238 17.57 -9.60 16.68
C PHE A 238 17.71 -11.12 16.77
N LYS A 239 18.92 -11.56 17.14
CA LYS A 239 19.17 -12.99 17.38
C LYS A 239 18.36 -13.43 18.60
N PRO A 240 17.64 -14.57 18.54
CA PRO A 240 17.07 -15.17 19.73
C PRO A 240 18.23 -15.51 20.66
N VAL A 241 18.31 -14.81 21.79
CA VAL A 241 19.19 -15.21 22.90
C VAL A 241 18.52 -16.42 23.53
N PHE A 242 18.68 -17.58 22.90
CA PHE A 242 18.38 -18.84 23.56
C PHE A 242 19.30 -18.91 24.78
N ILE A 243 18.73 -18.73 25.97
CA ILE A 243 19.34 -19.22 27.20
C ILE A 243 19.68 -20.69 26.92
N ASN A 244 20.96 -21.07 27.08
CA ASN A 244 21.45 -22.45 26.99
C ASN A 244 20.85 -23.31 28.12
N GLY A 245 19.53 -23.49 28.09
CA GLY A 245 18.75 -24.34 28.98
C GLY A 245 18.17 -25.50 28.18
N TRP A 246 17.80 -26.56 28.88
CA TRP A 246 17.35 -27.87 28.37
C TRP A 246 16.28 -27.86 27.25
N GLY A 247 15.64 -26.73 26.96
CA GLY A 247 14.73 -26.53 25.83
C GLY A 247 15.41 -26.29 24.46
N SER A 248 16.66 -25.82 24.39
CA SER A 248 17.35 -25.62 23.09
C SER A 248 17.57 -26.93 22.36
N ARG A 249 17.80 -28.01 23.12
CA ARG A 249 18.03 -29.35 22.61
C ARG A 249 16.80 -29.96 21.94
N TYR A 250 15.59 -29.53 22.32
CA TYR A 250 14.34 -29.94 21.68
C TYR A 250 14.13 -29.24 20.33
N LEU A 251 14.47 -27.95 20.24
CA LEU A 251 14.40 -27.17 19.01
C LEU A 251 15.50 -27.58 18.02
N GLU A 252 16.73 -27.84 18.49
CA GLU A 252 17.79 -28.45 17.67
C GLU A 252 17.39 -29.84 17.16
N LEU A 253 16.67 -30.65 17.97
CA LEU A 253 16.13 -31.93 17.50
C LEU A 253 15.03 -31.74 16.44
N ARG A 254 14.14 -30.76 16.64
CA ARG A 254 13.02 -30.44 15.73
C ARG A 254 13.51 -29.90 14.39
N ASP A 255 14.51 -29.02 14.44
CA ASP A 255 15.06 -28.33 13.26
C ASP A 255 16.26 -29.08 12.66
N SER A 256 16.72 -30.18 13.29
CA SER A 256 17.70 -31.08 12.66
C SER A 256 17.08 -31.70 11.41
N THR A 257 17.75 -31.53 10.27
CA THR A 257 17.40 -32.09 8.97
C THR A 257 17.55 -33.62 8.88
N ASP A 258 17.76 -34.30 10.01
CA ASP A 258 17.80 -35.74 10.06
C ASP A 258 16.38 -36.29 9.91
N ALA A 259 16.20 -37.19 8.93
CA ALA A 259 14.92 -37.84 8.67
C ALA A 259 14.29 -38.35 9.98
N SER A 260 13.07 -37.89 10.27
CA SER A 260 12.30 -38.22 11.48
C SER A 260 12.36 -39.71 11.76
N LEU A 261 12.36 -40.12 13.04
CA LEU A 261 12.25 -41.55 13.41
C LEU A 261 11.07 -42.23 12.69
N ALA A 262 9.99 -41.49 12.43
CA ALA A 262 8.87 -41.95 11.64
C ALA A 262 9.23 -42.18 10.15
N ASP A 263 10.05 -41.32 9.53
CA ASP A 263 10.54 -41.49 8.16
C ASP A 263 11.54 -42.65 8.04
N ARG A 264 12.38 -42.84 9.06
CA ARG A 264 13.27 -44.01 9.15
C ARG A 264 12.45 -45.30 9.29
N LEU A 265 11.46 -45.33 10.21
CA LEU A 265 10.56 -46.47 10.37
C LEU A 265 9.74 -46.73 9.10
N TRP A 266 9.28 -45.69 8.42
CA TRP A 266 8.53 -45.80 7.16
C TRP A 266 9.39 -46.30 6.00
N SER A 267 10.66 -45.89 5.92
CA SER A 267 11.59 -46.39 4.90
C SER A 267 11.95 -47.86 5.16
N TYR A 268 12.16 -48.26 6.41
CA TYR A 268 12.31 -49.67 6.79
C TYR A 268 11.05 -50.48 6.49
N ALA A 269 9.86 -49.98 6.82
CA ALA A 269 8.59 -50.65 6.51
C ALA A 269 8.36 -50.80 5.00
N LYS A 270 8.71 -49.79 4.18
CA LYS A 270 8.68 -49.87 2.72
C LYS A 270 9.69 -50.88 2.17
N ALA A 271 10.90 -50.93 2.72
CA ALA A 271 11.91 -51.90 2.33
C ALA A 271 11.47 -53.34 2.65
N LEU A 272 10.91 -53.56 3.84
CA LEU A 272 10.35 -54.84 4.27
C LEU A 272 9.16 -55.24 3.38
N GLY A 273 8.24 -54.31 3.11
CA GLY A 273 7.08 -54.53 2.24
C GLY A 273 7.47 -54.86 0.79
N ARG A 274 8.58 -54.31 0.29
CA ARG A 274 9.12 -54.65 -1.04
C ARG A 274 9.73 -56.05 -1.09
N GLN A 275 10.29 -56.56 0.00
CA GLN A 275 10.80 -57.95 0.08
C GLN A 275 9.67 -58.99 0.25
N ILE A 276 8.53 -58.61 0.83
CA ILE A 276 7.39 -59.52 1.03
C ILE A 276 6.67 -59.83 -0.30
N LYS A 277 6.57 -58.88 -1.23
CA LYS A 277 5.91 -59.07 -2.54
C LYS A 277 6.48 -60.24 -3.37
N PRO A 278 7.81 -60.36 -3.58
CA PRO A 278 8.37 -61.48 -4.33
C PRO A 278 8.27 -62.81 -3.56
N ALA A 279 8.33 -62.79 -2.23
CA ALA A 279 8.18 -64.01 -1.41
C ALA A 279 6.75 -64.56 -1.47
N ALA A 280 5.73 -63.70 -1.41
CA ALA A 280 4.34 -64.11 -1.55
C ALA A 280 4.05 -64.66 -2.96
N ALA A 281 4.60 -64.02 -4.01
CA ALA A 281 4.50 -64.52 -5.38
C ALA A 281 5.16 -65.89 -5.55
N PHE A 282 6.33 -66.10 -4.94
CA PHE A 282 7.02 -67.40 -4.94
C PHE A 282 6.22 -68.49 -4.20
N VAL A 283 5.62 -68.18 -3.05
CA VAL A 283 4.80 -69.15 -2.30
C VAL A 283 3.53 -69.51 -3.06
N VAL A 284 2.89 -68.54 -3.73
CA VAL A 284 1.71 -68.79 -4.58
C VAL A 284 2.08 -69.64 -5.79
N ASP A 285 3.21 -69.36 -6.45
CA ASP A 285 3.70 -70.18 -7.56
C ASP A 285 4.03 -71.61 -7.12
N LEU A 286 4.69 -71.77 -5.97
CA LEU A 286 4.97 -73.09 -5.40
C LEU A 286 3.69 -73.86 -5.05
N TRP A 287 2.67 -73.16 -4.54
CA TRP A 287 1.36 -73.75 -4.27
C TRP A 287 0.65 -74.19 -5.56
N LEU A 288 0.64 -73.35 -6.59
CA LEU A 288 -0.01 -73.67 -7.86
C LEU A 288 0.70 -74.78 -8.65
N THR A 289 2.04 -74.81 -8.62
CA THR A 289 2.84 -75.78 -9.39
C THR A 289 3.02 -77.11 -8.68
N ARG A 290 3.18 -77.13 -7.35
CA ARG A 290 3.45 -78.36 -6.59
C ARG A 290 2.32 -78.79 -5.67
N GLY A 291 1.61 -77.85 -5.03
CA GLY A 291 0.58 -78.19 -4.04
C GLY A 291 -0.79 -78.51 -4.63
N TRP A 292 -1.28 -77.65 -5.53
CA TRP A 292 -2.59 -77.76 -6.15
C TRP A 292 -2.79 -79.04 -6.98
N PRO A 293 -1.80 -79.53 -7.76
CA PRO A 293 -1.96 -80.78 -8.50
C PRO A 293 -2.12 -82.01 -7.59
N VAL A 294 -1.46 -82.01 -6.43
CA VAL A 294 -1.55 -83.10 -5.43
C VAL A 294 -2.93 -83.10 -4.77
N VAL A 295 -3.43 -81.93 -4.37
CA VAL A 295 -4.78 -81.78 -3.80
C VAL A 295 -5.85 -82.14 -4.83
N LYS A 296 -5.71 -81.67 -6.07
CA LYS A 296 -6.63 -82.02 -7.17
C LYS A 296 -6.61 -83.51 -7.50
N GLY A 297 -5.45 -84.17 -7.39
CA GLY A 297 -5.31 -85.62 -7.55
C GLY A 297 -6.02 -86.41 -6.44
N TRP A 298 -6.02 -85.91 -5.21
CA TRP A 298 -6.77 -86.49 -4.09
C TRP A 298 -8.29 -86.39 -4.28
N PHE A 299 -8.80 -85.24 -4.73
CA PHE A 299 -10.23 -85.06 -5.00
C PHE A 299 -10.75 -85.94 -6.14
N LYS A 300 -9.93 -86.28 -7.14
CA LYS A 300 -10.31 -87.20 -8.22
C LYS A 300 -10.35 -88.68 -7.83
N LYS A 301 -9.82 -89.05 -6.67
CA LYS A 301 -9.76 -90.45 -6.18
C LYS A 301 -10.92 -90.80 -5.24
N ILE A 302 -11.76 -89.81 -4.90
CA ILE A 302 -12.88 -89.90 -3.95
C ILE A 302 -14.24 -89.65 -4.68
N SER A 303 -14.23 -89.58 -6.01
CA SER A 303 -15.41 -89.51 -6.89
C SER A 303 -15.46 -90.73 -7.80
#